data_AF-A0A2V7YM29-F1
#
_entry.id   AF-A0A2V7YM29-F1
#
_cell.length_a   1.000
_cell.length_b   1.000
_cell.length_c   1.000
_cell.angle_alpha   90.00
_cell.angle_beta   90.00
_cell.angle_gamma   90.00
#
_symmetry.space_group_name_H-M   'P 1'
#
loop_
_entity.id
_entity.type
_entity.pdbx_description
1 polymer ?
#
loop_
_entity_poly.entity_id
_entity_poly.type
_entity_poly.pdbx_seq_one_letter_code
_entity_poly.pdbx_strand_id
1 'polypeptide(L)'
;MGHDPQHSSMVTNLGQSLNRILQDIVYDPFVSAEISAGGGDLLVHYQTPILDGNDVYMEFKGGNFNTIPHWETQDWIEKKLTWQGSNLVVAWSYTSTWKPVPYVSNSGVGPVWEPVFHAALAGDFVYVPAAQGKVVKLRKSDGSVAATIDPFAGGPLAPVQQTDTFVASPLSADKNGNVYYNAIKLSHSQPWDQDVVDSWLVKVTPTNQASKVSYSVLTPGAPLGTDTTCKVEFSSTLLPWPPSPDAVPTTTQCGSQRPGINVAPAIAPNGTIYTVSRGQFVTRYSYL
;
A
#
# COMPACT_ATOMS: atom_id res chain seq x y z
N MET A 1 3.28 -17.71 3.59
CA MET A 1 3.40 -17.79 5.06
C MET A 1 2.28 -16.94 5.66
N GLY A 2 1.58 -17.41 6.70
CA GLY A 2 0.51 -16.64 7.36
C GLY A 2 -0.91 -17.20 7.27
N HIS A 3 -1.10 -18.51 7.07
CA HIS A 3 -2.44 -19.11 7.03
C HIS A 3 -3.18 -19.06 8.37
N ASP A 4 -2.51 -18.94 9.52
CA ASP A 4 -3.19 -18.85 10.81
C ASP A 4 -2.38 -18.03 11.82
N PRO A 5 -2.97 -17.67 12.97
CA PRO A 5 -2.28 -16.93 14.03
C PRO A 5 -1.04 -17.64 14.59
N GLN A 6 -0.88 -18.94 14.33
CA GLN A 6 0.30 -19.73 14.70
C GLN A 6 1.36 -19.77 13.59
N HIS A 7 1.15 -19.05 12.48
CA HIS A 7 2.01 -19.08 11.29
C HIS A 7 2.25 -20.50 10.74
N SER A 8 1.29 -21.43 10.92
CA SER A 8 1.54 -22.85 10.68
C SER A 8 1.63 -23.23 9.20
N SER A 9 1.23 -22.35 8.28
CA SER A 9 1.46 -22.60 6.85
C SER A 9 2.91 -22.36 6.47
N MET A 10 3.61 -23.46 6.26
CA MET A 10 4.74 -23.52 5.36
C MET A 10 4.22 -23.87 3.97
N VAL A 11 4.47 -23.00 2.99
CA VAL A 11 4.34 -23.40 1.58
C VAL A 11 5.55 -24.26 1.31
N THR A 12 5.35 -25.54 0.96
CA THR A 12 6.45 -26.45 0.65
C THR A 12 6.99 -26.12 -0.73
N ASN A 13 7.79 -25.08 -0.82
CA ASN A 13 8.55 -24.76 -2.01
C ASN A 13 9.99 -25.22 -1.80
N LEU A 14 10.49 -26.04 -2.70
CA LEU A 14 11.92 -26.34 -2.77
C LEU A 14 12.63 -25.04 -3.17
N GLY A 15 13.21 -24.36 -2.18
CA GLY A 15 14.04 -23.18 -2.43
C GLY A 15 15.27 -23.54 -3.26
N GLN A 16 15.76 -22.58 -4.05
CA GLN A 16 17.04 -22.75 -4.73
C GLN A 16 18.19 -22.66 -3.71
N SER A 17 19.31 -23.32 -4.00
CA SER A 17 20.54 -23.12 -3.24
C SER A 17 20.97 -21.65 -3.29
N LEU A 18 21.34 -21.08 -2.14
CA LEU A 18 21.81 -19.69 -2.03
C LEU A 18 23.16 -19.45 -2.71
N ASN A 19 23.85 -20.52 -3.16
CA ASN A 19 25.18 -20.43 -3.77
C ASN A 19 25.14 -20.10 -5.27
N ARG A 20 23.96 -19.84 -5.85
CA ARG A 20 23.82 -19.55 -7.27
C ARG A 20 22.81 -18.44 -7.53
N ILE A 21 23.24 -17.42 -8.27
CA ILE A 21 22.35 -16.45 -8.90
C ILE A 21 21.89 -17.07 -10.23
N LEU A 22 20.58 -17.21 -10.40
CA LEU A 22 20.00 -17.73 -11.65
C LEU A 22 19.76 -16.62 -12.67
N GLN A 23 19.47 -15.41 -12.19
CA GLN A 23 19.25 -14.25 -13.03
C GLN A 23 19.55 -12.96 -12.25
N ASP A 24 20.02 -11.95 -12.95
CA ASP A 24 20.23 -10.59 -12.45
C ASP A 24 19.39 -9.62 -13.31
N ILE A 25 18.45 -8.90 -12.68
CA ILE A 25 17.51 -8.00 -13.34
C ILE A 25 17.44 -6.70 -12.55
N VAL A 26 17.71 -5.59 -13.24
CA VAL A 26 17.44 -4.25 -12.73
C VAL A 26 15.96 -3.95 -12.93
N TYR A 27 15.24 -3.78 -11.83
CA TYR A 27 13.81 -3.43 -11.82
C TYR A 27 13.55 -2.01 -11.30
N ASP A 28 14.51 -1.43 -10.60
CA ASP A 28 14.51 -0.02 -10.20
C ASP A 28 15.80 0.64 -10.70
N PRO A 29 15.74 1.46 -11.77
CA PRO A 29 16.92 2.16 -12.29
C PRO A 29 17.31 3.39 -11.45
N PHE A 30 16.52 3.77 -10.44
CA PHE A 30 16.70 5.01 -9.67
C PHE A 30 17.42 4.80 -8.34
N VAL A 31 17.72 3.55 -7.95
CA VAL A 31 18.36 3.19 -6.67
C VAL A 31 19.51 4.13 -6.28
N SER A 32 20.45 4.39 -7.19
CA SER A 32 21.59 5.28 -6.89
C SER A 32 21.17 6.73 -6.64
N ALA A 33 20.17 7.24 -7.37
CA ALA A 33 19.65 8.59 -7.18
C ALA A 33 18.82 8.68 -5.90
N GLU A 34 18.04 7.65 -5.57
CA GLU A 34 17.26 7.57 -4.33
C GLU A 34 18.14 7.50 -3.09
N ILE A 35 19.21 6.70 -3.10
CA ILE A 35 20.22 6.66 -2.02
C ILE A 35 20.85 8.04 -1.83
N SER A 36 21.23 8.70 -2.92
CA SER A 36 21.81 10.04 -2.86
C SER A 36 20.83 11.05 -2.25
N ALA A 37 19.56 11.01 -2.67
CA ALA A 37 18.50 11.88 -2.14
C ALA A 37 18.12 11.56 -0.69
N GLY A 38 18.24 10.30 -0.26
CA GLY A 38 17.96 9.81 1.08
C GLY A 38 19.10 9.99 2.08
N GLY A 39 20.18 10.67 1.69
CA GLY A 39 21.34 10.90 2.58
C GLY A 39 22.16 9.64 2.84
N GLY A 40 22.15 8.68 1.91
CA GLY A 40 22.85 7.39 2.01
C GLY A 40 21.93 6.21 2.26
N ASP A 41 20.65 6.45 2.60
CA ASP A 41 19.65 5.41 2.83
C ASP A 41 18.74 5.21 1.62
N LEU A 42 18.39 3.95 1.33
CA LEU A 42 17.35 3.61 0.36
C LEU A 42 16.01 3.46 1.10
N LEU A 43 15.11 4.43 0.91
CA LEU A 43 13.83 4.52 1.63
C LEU A 43 12.67 3.87 0.85
N VAL A 44 12.93 2.71 0.24
CA VAL A 44 12.00 2.01 -0.65
C VAL A 44 11.68 0.62 -0.12
N HIS A 45 10.43 0.19 -0.27
CA HIS A 45 10.02 -1.19 -0.07
C HIS A 45 9.50 -1.76 -1.39
N TYR A 46 10.11 -2.86 -1.82
CA TYR A 46 9.78 -3.48 -3.09
C TYR A 46 8.77 -4.62 -2.95
N GLN A 47 8.02 -4.86 -4.02
CA GLN A 47 7.15 -6.03 -4.13
C GLN A 47 8.01 -7.29 -4.05
N THR A 48 7.61 -8.21 -3.16
CA THR A 48 8.17 -9.56 -3.22
C THR A 48 7.71 -10.22 -4.53
N PRO A 49 8.63 -10.74 -5.37
CA PRO A 49 8.24 -11.41 -6.62
C PRO A 49 7.20 -12.49 -6.37
N ILE A 50 6.11 -12.45 -7.13
CA ILE A 50 5.02 -13.43 -7.03
C ILE A 50 5.29 -14.54 -8.04
N LEU A 51 5.39 -15.77 -7.55
CA LEU A 51 5.66 -16.95 -8.39
C LEU A 51 4.37 -17.67 -8.72
N ASP A 52 4.20 -18.04 -9.99
CA ASP A 52 3.11 -18.92 -10.43
C ASP A 52 3.59 -19.85 -11.55
N GLY A 53 3.89 -21.10 -11.18
CA GLY A 53 4.48 -22.07 -12.09
C GLY A 53 5.82 -21.59 -12.65
N ASN A 54 5.87 -21.39 -13.96
CA ASN A 54 7.07 -20.97 -14.70
C ASN A 54 7.22 -19.44 -14.82
N ASP A 55 6.28 -18.71 -14.21
CA ASP A 55 6.14 -17.26 -14.35
C ASP A 55 6.46 -16.54 -13.03
N VAL A 56 7.01 -15.34 -13.18
CA VAL A 56 7.37 -14.42 -12.10
C VAL A 56 6.69 -13.08 -12.40
N TYR A 57 5.93 -12.57 -11.43
CA TYR A 57 5.25 -11.28 -11.52
C TYR A 57 5.93 -10.30 -10.57
N MET A 58 6.32 -9.15 -11.09
CA MET A 58 7.15 -8.18 -10.38
C MET A 58 6.84 -6.76 -10.81
N GLU A 59 6.94 -5.85 -9.84
CA GLU A 59 6.99 -4.42 -10.08
C GLU A 59 8.33 -4.01 -10.72
N PHE A 60 8.25 -2.98 -11.55
CA PHE A 60 9.37 -2.26 -12.15
C PHE A 60 9.08 -0.76 -12.06
N LYS A 61 10.11 0.03 -11.82
CA LYS A 61 10.05 1.48 -11.89
C LYS A 61 10.54 1.99 -13.25
N GLY A 62 9.95 3.09 -13.69
CA GLY A 62 10.33 3.82 -14.91
C GLY A 62 10.03 5.31 -14.78
N GLY A 63 9.99 6.02 -15.91
CA GLY A 63 9.75 7.47 -15.91
C GLY A 63 10.96 8.23 -15.41
N ASN A 64 10.75 9.21 -14.52
CA ASN A 64 11.82 10.03 -13.95
C ASN A 64 11.69 10.09 -12.41
N PHE A 65 12.80 9.82 -11.73
CA PHE A 65 12.96 10.17 -10.33
C PHE A 65 13.55 11.59 -10.23
N ASN A 66 12.83 12.49 -9.54
CA ASN A 66 13.30 13.85 -9.30
C ASN A 66 13.90 14.01 -7.91
N THR A 67 13.08 13.78 -6.88
CA THR A 67 13.44 13.86 -5.46
C THR A 67 12.48 12.99 -4.65
N ILE A 68 12.83 12.66 -3.40
CA ILE A 68 11.94 11.91 -2.49
C ILE A 68 10.56 12.60 -2.33
N PRO A 69 10.46 13.94 -2.12
CA PRO A 69 9.15 14.60 -2.05
C PRO A 69 8.33 14.61 -3.34
N HIS A 70 8.94 14.24 -4.48
CA HIS A 70 8.35 14.24 -5.81
C HIS A 70 8.36 12.84 -6.47
N TRP A 71 8.24 11.78 -5.67
CA TRP A 71 8.24 10.40 -6.15
C TRP A 71 7.09 10.07 -7.12
N GLU A 72 6.06 10.92 -7.22
CA GLU A 72 4.91 10.75 -8.11
C GLU A 72 5.28 10.91 -9.59
N THR A 73 6.47 11.42 -9.89
CA THR A 73 6.95 11.54 -11.28
C THR A 73 7.44 10.22 -11.86
N GLN A 74 7.60 9.18 -11.03
CA GLN A 74 7.97 7.85 -11.46
C GLN A 74 6.78 7.11 -12.08
N ASP A 75 7.09 6.19 -13.00
CA ASP A 75 6.13 5.27 -13.58
C ASP A 75 6.23 3.90 -12.89
N TRP A 76 5.07 3.30 -12.66
CA TRP A 76 4.93 2.05 -11.93
C TRP A 76 4.41 0.97 -12.86
N ILE A 77 5.16 -0.12 -12.99
CA ILE A 77 4.97 -1.10 -14.06
C ILE A 77 4.89 -2.48 -13.44
N GLU A 78 3.83 -3.23 -13.76
CA GLU A 78 3.78 -4.66 -13.46
C GLU A 78 4.26 -5.44 -14.68
N LYS A 79 5.19 -6.38 -14.48
CA LYS A 79 5.64 -7.28 -15.55
C LYS A 79 5.43 -8.73 -15.16
N LYS A 80 5.07 -9.52 -16.17
CA LYS A 80 5.26 -10.96 -16.15
C LYS A 80 6.55 -11.32 -16.85
N LEU A 81 7.38 -12.10 -16.18
CA LEU A 81 8.53 -12.74 -16.77
C LEU A 81 8.33 -14.26 -16.73
N THR A 82 8.81 -14.95 -17.74
CA THR A 82 8.65 -16.40 -17.90
C THR A 82 10.02 -17.02 -18.14
N TRP A 83 10.31 -18.14 -17.47
CA TRP A 83 11.52 -18.88 -17.79
C TRP A 83 11.46 -19.45 -19.21
N GLN A 84 12.43 -19.09 -20.03
CA GLN A 84 12.67 -19.67 -21.34
C GLN A 84 14.08 -20.29 -21.32
N GLY A 85 14.13 -21.60 -21.13
CA GLY A 85 15.38 -22.29 -20.83
C GLY A 85 15.95 -21.82 -19.48
N SER A 86 17.16 -21.27 -19.50
CA SER A 86 17.87 -20.78 -18.30
C SER A 86 17.73 -19.28 -18.05
N ASN A 87 16.87 -18.58 -18.80
CA ASN A 87 16.72 -17.13 -18.71
C ASN A 87 15.29 -16.75 -18.35
N LEU A 88 15.15 -15.74 -17.51
CA LEU A 88 13.86 -15.10 -17.25
C LEU A 88 13.64 -14.01 -18.31
N VAL A 89 12.60 -14.16 -19.13
CA VAL A 89 12.30 -13.25 -20.25
C VAL A 89 10.97 -12.55 -20.00
N VAL A 90 10.90 -11.24 -20.24
CA VAL A 90 9.64 -10.48 -20.14
C VAL A 90 8.63 -11.03 -21.14
N ALA A 91 7.51 -11.54 -20.65
CA ALA A 91 6.40 -12.03 -21.47
C ALA A 91 5.43 -10.89 -21.81
N TRP A 92 5.14 -10.03 -20.83
CA TRP A 92 4.36 -8.81 -21.04
C TRP A 92 4.69 -7.77 -19.96
N SER A 93 4.30 -6.52 -20.22
CA SER A 93 4.48 -5.38 -19.33
C SER A 93 3.21 -4.52 -19.32
N TYR A 94 2.83 -4.00 -18.16
CA TYR A 94 1.71 -3.08 -18.00
C TYR A 94 2.12 -1.89 -17.14
N THR A 95 2.12 -0.69 -17.72
CA THR A 95 2.36 0.56 -16.98
C THR A 95 1.05 1.02 -16.35
N SER A 96 1.01 1.11 -15.03
CA SER A 96 -0.15 1.58 -14.29
C SER A 96 -0.24 3.10 -14.26
N THR A 97 -1.47 3.60 -14.11
CA THR A 97 -1.75 5.00 -13.80
C THR A 97 -1.62 5.31 -12.31
N TRP A 98 -1.33 4.32 -11.46
CA TRP A 98 -1.17 4.52 -10.02
C TRP A 98 -0.10 5.57 -9.73
N LYS A 99 -0.37 6.36 -8.69
CA LYS A 99 0.57 7.30 -8.11
C LYS A 99 0.57 7.12 -6.60
N PRO A 100 1.74 7.24 -5.96
CA PRO A 100 1.86 7.17 -4.51
C PRO A 100 1.06 8.30 -3.85
N VAL A 101 0.71 8.10 -2.58
CA VAL A 101 0.25 9.21 -1.74
C VAL A 101 1.36 10.27 -1.61
N PRO A 102 1.05 11.55 -1.34
CA PRO A 102 2.05 12.59 -1.19
C PRO A 102 3.06 12.31 -0.06
N TYR A 103 4.28 12.84 -0.18
CA TYR A 103 5.29 12.81 0.87
C TYR A 103 4.81 13.48 2.16
N VAL A 104 5.46 13.14 3.29
CA VAL A 104 5.17 13.73 4.62
C VAL A 104 5.09 15.27 4.55
N SER A 105 4.14 15.86 5.28
CA SER A 105 4.07 17.31 5.43
C SER A 105 5.08 17.84 6.44
N ASN A 106 5.19 19.17 6.52
CA ASN A 106 6.04 19.87 7.49
C ASN A 106 5.64 19.60 8.95
N SER A 107 4.41 19.13 9.21
CA SER A 107 3.98 18.73 10.55
C SER A 107 4.43 17.32 10.95
N GLY A 108 5.13 16.60 10.05
CA GLY A 108 5.60 15.24 10.27
C GLY A 108 4.52 14.16 10.09
N VAL A 109 3.38 14.51 9.49
CA VAL A 109 2.30 13.58 9.15
C VAL A 109 2.41 13.14 7.70
N GLY A 110 2.28 11.83 7.46
CA GLY A 110 2.43 11.20 6.15
C GLY A 110 3.63 10.25 6.09
N PRO A 111 3.89 9.64 4.92
CA PRO A 111 4.98 8.68 4.76
C PRO A 111 6.32 9.39 4.49
N VAL A 112 7.37 8.89 5.14
CA VAL A 112 8.78 9.21 4.83
C VAL A 112 9.47 8.12 4.02
N TRP A 113 8.86 6.93 3.97
CA TRP A 113 9.23 5.81 3.11
C TRP A 113 8.33 5.81 1.87
N GLU A 114 8.86 5.39 0.73
CA GLU A 114 8.10 5.35 -0.51
C GLU A 114 6.84 4.46 -0.38
N PRO A 115 5.67 4.92 -0.83
CA PRO A 115 4.48 4.10 -0.87
C PRO A 115 4.62 2.93 -1.85
N VAL A 116 4.00 1.80 -1.52
CA VAL A 116 4.22 0.54 -2.24
C VAL A 116 3.22 0.30 -3.37
N PHE A 117 3.72 -0.19 -4.51
CA PHE A 117 2.95 -0.58 -5.69
C PHE A 117 2.92 -2.10 -5.84
N HIS A 118 2.17 -2.80 -4.98
CA HIS A 118 2.21 -4.26 -4.97
C HIS A 118 0.93 -4.86 -5.57
N ALA A 119 1.06 -5.55 -6.70
CA ALA A 119 -0.01 -6.34 -7.32
C ALA A 119 -0.33 -7.62 -6.53
N ALA A 120 -1.46 -8.26 -6.88
CA ALA A 120 -1.86 -9.56 -6.36
C ALA A 120 -2.36 -10.49 -7.47
N LEU A 121 -2.09 -11.79 -7.34
CA LEU A 121 -2.66 -12.83 -8.20
C LEU A 121 -3.95 -13.37 -7.63
N ALA A 122 -4.97 -13.55 -8.48
CA ALA A 122 -6.20 -14.25 -8.14
C ALA A 122 -6.77 -14.98 -9.37
N GLY A 123 -6.70 -16.31 -9.35
CA GLY A 123 -7.07 -17.15 -10.49
C GLY A 123 -6.21 -16.84 -11.72
N ASP A 124 -6.86 -16.61 -12.87
CA ASP A 124 -6.19 -16.33 -14.14
C ASP A 124 -5.79 -14.85 -14.33
N PHE A 125 -5.82 -14.06 -13.25
CA PHE A 125 -5.67 -12.62 -13.33
C PHE A 125 -4.62 -12.06 -12.37
N VAL A 126 -4.04 -10.94 -12.80
CA VAL A 126 -3.21 -10.05 -11.98
C VAL A 126 -4.03 -8.80 -11.69
N TYR A 127 -4.08 -8.38 -10.43
CA TYR A 127 -4.75 -7.16 -9.99
C TYR A 127 -3.69 -6.14 -9.60
N VAL A 128 -3.72 -4.98 -10.24
CA VAL A 128 -2.69 -3.94 -10.16
C VAL A 128 -3.31 -2.64 -9.62
N PRO A 129 -2.68 -1.95 -8.64
CA PRO A 129 -3.14 -0.64 -8.20
C PRO A 129 -3.28 0.32 -9.39
N ALA A 130 -4.24 1.24 -9.36
CA ALA A 130 -4.40 2.28 -10.37
C ALA A 130 -4.78 3.63 -9.74
N ALA A 131 -4.78 4.70 -10.55
CA ALA A 131 -5.18 6.03 -10.09
C ALA A 131 -6.59 6.05 -9.46
N GLN A 132 -6.86 7.07 -8.65
CA GLN A 132 -8.21 7.34 -8.12
C GLN A 132 -8.77 6.21 -7.24
N GLY A 133 -7.89 5.48 -6.54
CA GLY A 133 -8.26 4.36 -5.68
C GLY A 133 -8.77 3.12 -6.44
N LYS A 134 -8.54 3.05 -7.74
CA LYS A 134 -9.00 1.96 -8.62
C LYS A 134 -8.01 0.80 -8.63
N VAL A 135 -8.46 -0.32 -9.17
CA VAL A 135 -7.61 -1.47 -9.49
C VAL A 135 -7.88 -1.90 -10.92
N VAL A 136 -6.82 -2.26 -11.65
CA VAL A 136 -6.91 -2.84 -12.99
C VAL A 136 -6.72 -4.35 -12.89
N LYS A 137 -7.60 -5.09 -13.54
CA LYS A 137 -7.56 -6.55 -13.67
C LYS A 137 -6.98 -6.92 -15.02
N LEU A 138 -5.83 -7.58 -15.04
CA LEU A 138 -5.10 -8.01 -16.22
C LEU A 138 -5.20 -9.51 -16.41
N ARG A 139 -5.27 -10.00 -17.65
CA ARG A 139 -5.14 -11.44 -17.94
C ARG A 139 -3.69 -11.87 -17.78
N LYS A 140 -3.43 -12.96 -17.03
CA LYS A 140 -2.07 -13.52 -16.87
C LYS A 140 -1.45 -13.99 -18.18
N SER A 141 -2.28 -14.36 -19.16
CA SER A 141 -1.85 -14.88 -20.45
C SER A 141 -1.04 -13.87 -21.27
N ASP A 142 -1.48 -12.61 -21.31
CA ASP A 142 -0.97 -11.61 -22.26
C ASP A 142 -0.86 -10.18 -21.67
N GLY A 143 -1.24 -9.97 -20.41
CA GLY A 143 -1.22 -8.66 -19.78
C GLY A 143 -2.32 -7.71 -20.27
N SER A 144 -3.27 -8.20 -21.08
CA SER A 144 -4.39 -7.38 -21.55
C SER A 144 -5.35 -7.01 -20.42
N VAL A 145 -5.88 -5.79 -20.46
CA VAL A 145 -6.87 -5.33 -19.50
C VAL A 145 -8.18 -6.10 -19.68
N ALA A 146 -8.59 -6.82 -18.65
CA ALA A 146 -9.90 -7.47 -18.57
C ALA A 146 -10.95 -6.53 -17.97
N ALA A 147 -10.58 -5.71 -16.99
CA ALA A 147 -11.44 -4.69 -16.40
C ALA A 147 -10.65 -3.59 -15.69
N THR A 148 -11.23 -2.40 -15.63
CA THR A 148 -10.85 -1.35 -14.67
C THR A 148 -11.95 -1.23 -13.65
N ILE A 149 -11.63 -1.43 -12.38
CA ILE A 149 -12.59 -1.60 -11.30
C ILE A 149 -12.58 -0.33 -10.45
N ASP A 150 -13.73 0.34 -10.38
CA ASP A 150 -13.93 1.58 -9.64
C ASP A 150 -14.91 1.36 -8.48
N PRO A 151 -14.43 1.21 -7.23
CA PRO A 151 -15.27 1.10 -6.04
C PRO A 151 -16.03 2.38 -5.67
N PHE A 152 -15.76 3.49 -6.34
CA PHE A 152 -16.29 4.82 -6.08
C PHE A 152 -17.30 5.26 -7.15
N ALA A 153 -17.48 4.46 -8.21
CA ALA A 153 -18.47 4.70 -9.24
C ALA A 153 -19.89 4.73 -8.66
N GLY A 154 -20.69 5.73 -9.07
CA GLY A 154 -22.09 5.87 -8.64
C GLY A 154 -22.30 6.28 -7.18
N GLY A 155 -21.23 6.50 -6.41
CA GLY A 155 -21.30 7.05 -5.05
C GLY A 155 -21.32 8.59 -5.05
N PRO A 156 -21.43 9.22 -3.86
CA PRO A 156 -21.39 10.69 -3.71
C PRO A 156 -20.07 11.33 -4.20
N LEU A 157 -19.05 10.51 -4.52
CA LEU A 157 -17.75 10.93 -5.03
C LEU A 157 -17.60 10.88 -6.57
N ALA A 158 -18.63 10.48 -7.35
CA ALA A 158 -18.53 10.37 -8.82
C ALA A 158 -19.06 11.62 -9.56
N PRO A 159 -18.43 12.13 -10.66
CA PRO A 159 -17.10 11.89 -11.24
C PRO A 159 -16.08 13.02 -10.98
N VAL A 160 -16.44 14.11 -10.28
CA VAL A 160 -15.55 15.28 -10.04
C VAL A 160 -14.73 15.15 -8.75
N GLN A 161 -14.93 14.10 -7.93
CA GLN A 161 -14.38 14.02 -6.56
C GLN A 161 -13.45 12.82 -6.28
N GLN A 162 -13.01 12.05 -7.28
CA GLN A 162 -12.01 10.99 -7.05
C GLN A 162 -10.55 11.47 -7.18
N THR A 163 -10.30 12.75 -7.48
CA THR A 163 -8.94 13.30 -7.32
C THR A 163 -8.45 13.04 -5.90
N ASP A 164 -7.14 12.84 -5.76
CA ASP A 164 -6.51 12.64 -4.46
C ASP A 164 -7.06 11.41 -3.69
N THR A 165 -7.64 10.45 -4.43
CA THR A 165 -7.97 9.12 -3.90
C THR A 165 -6.89 8.14 -4.34
N PHE A 166 -6.28 7.45 -3.38
CA PHE A 166 -5.11 6.61 -3.60
C PHE A 166 -5.39 5.19 -3.13
N VAL A 167 -4.83 4.22 -3.85
CA VAL A 167 -4.59 2.88 -3.28
C VAL A 167 -3.37 3.02 -2.36
N ALA A 168 -3.56 2.75 -1.07
CA ALA A 168 -2.61 3.08 -0.01
C ALA A 168 -1.93 1.85 0.61
N SER A 169 -2.15 0.66 0.04
CA SER A 169 -1.57 -0.60 0.50
C SER A 169 -1.25 -1.54 -0.65
N PRO A 170 -0.46 -2.59 -0.40
CA PRO A 170 -0.47 -3.79 -1.23
C PRO A 170 -1.89 -4.34 -1.38
N LEU A 171 -2.15 -5.01 -2.51
CA LEU A 171 -3.34 -5.82 -2.70
C LEU A 171 -3.14 -7.19 -2.05
N SER A 172 -4.21 -7.76 -1.51
CA SER A 172 -4.21 -9.11 -0.94
C SER A 172 -5.38 -9.91 -1.49
N ALA A 173 -5.16 -11.18 -1.82
CA ALA A 173 -6.19 -12.05 -2.38
C ALA A 173 -6.58 -13.18 -1.41
N ASP A 174 -7.86 -13.50 -1.33
CA ASP A 174 -8.36 -14.66 -0.60
C ASP A 174 -8.44 -15.92 -1.49
N LYS A 175 -8.71 -17.07 -0.87
CA LYS A 175 -8.87 -18.36 -1.57
C LYS A 175 -10.04 -18.41 -2.58
N ASN A 176 -10.99 -17.48 -2.48
CA ASN A 176 -12.14 -17.40 -3.38
C ASN A 176 -11.86 -16.43 -4.55
N GLY A 177 -10.66 -15.85 -4.63
CA GLY A 177 -10.27 -14.86 -5.62
C GLY A 177 -10.82 -13.46 -5.37
N ASN A 178 -11.32 -13.17 -4.15
CA ASN A 178 -11.60 -11.79 -3.76
C ASN A 178 -10.29 -11.07 -3.50
N VAL A 179 -10.22 -9.80 -3.88
CA VAL A 179 -9.06 -8.93 -3.70
C VAL A 179 -9.41 -7.80 -2.75
N TYR A 180 -8.51 -7.51 -1.82
CA TYR A 180 -8.68 -6.54 -0.75
C TYR A 180 -7.53 -5.55 -0.75
N TYR A 181 -7.84 -4.28 -0.49
CA TYR A 181 -6.84 -3.22 -0.37
C TYR A 181 -7.39 -2.03 0.42
N ASN A 182 -6.49 -1.18 0.89
CA ASN A 182 -6.82 0.06 1.56
C ASN A 182 -6.82 1.22 0.56
N ALA A 183 -7.84 2.07 0.63
CA ALA A 183 -7.93 3.30 -0.14
C ALA A 183 -8.07 4.51 0.78
N ILE A 184 -7.53 5.65 0.37
CA ILE A 184 -7.59 6.90 1.15
C ILE A 184 -7.86 8.09 0.23
N LYS A 185 -8.74 9.00 0.65
CA LYS A 185 -8.94 10.29 -0.01
C LYS A 185 -8.39 11.41 0.85
N LEU A 186 -7.40 12.13 0.32
CA LEU A 186 -6.74 13.22 1.00
C LEU A 186 -7.27 14.59 0.54
N SER A 187 -7.04 15.61 1.36
CA SER A 187 -7.26 17.00 0.95
C SER A 187 -6.17 17.44 -0.03
N HIS A 188 -6.53 17.99 -1.18
CA HIS A 188 -5.59 18.26 -2.27
C HIS A 188 -4.41 19.16 -1.87
N SER A 189 -4.68 20.29 -1.20
CA SER A 189 -3.65 21.29 -0.88
C SER A 189 -2.90 21.01 0.43
N GLN A 190 -3.47 20.18 1.30
CA GLN A 190 -2.94 19.88 2.63
C GLN A 190 -3.22 18.40 2.95
N PRO A 191 -2.60 17.47 2.21
CA PRO A 191 -2.96 16.05 2.27
C PRO A 191 -2.78 15.42 3.65
N TRP A 192 -1.87 15.96 4.45
CA TRP A 192 -1.55 15.43 5.78
C TRP A 192 -1.87 16.38 6.94
N ASP A 193 -2.02 17.67 6.66
CA ASP A 193 -2.29 18.72 7.67
C ASP A 193 -3.78 19.04 7.82
N GLN A 194 -4.61 18.50 6.93
CA GLN A 194 -6.06 18.46 7.09
C GLN A 194 -6.51 17.05 7.43
N ASP A 195 -7.70 16.96 8.02
CA ASP A 195 -8.28 15.65 8.27
C ASP A 195 -8.49 14.92 6.95
N VAL A 196 -8.37 13.60 6.97
CA VAL A 196 -8.63 12.76 5.80
C VAL A 196 -10.09 12.98 5.38
N VAL A 197 -10.35 13.09 4.07
CA VAL A 197 -11.73 13.29 3.59
C VAL A 197 -12.57 12.07 3.92
N ASP A 198 -12.04 10.88 3.59
CA ASP A 198 -12.50 9.57 4.07
C ASP A 198 -11.46 8.50 3.66
N SER A 199 -11.58 7.29 4.22
CA SER A 199 -10.71 6.17 3.88
C SER A 199 -11.42 4.84 4.09
N TRP A 200 -11.02 3.82 3.34
CA TRP A 200 -11.79 2.59 3.21
C TRP A 200 -10.93 1.34 3.17
N LEU A 201 -11.48 0.25 3.70
CA LEU A 201 -11.14 -1.10 3.25
C LEU A 201 -12.04 -1.42 2.05
N VAL A 202 -11.42 -1.83 0.94
CA VAL A 202 -12.11 -2.19 -0.30
C VAL A 202 -12.04 -3.70 -0.51
N LYS A 203 -13.12 -4.28 -1.01
CA LYS A 203 -13.21 -5.65 -1.51
C LYS A 203 -13.66 -5.65 -2.97
N VAL A 204 -12.96 -6.41 -3.80
CA VAL A 204 -13.29 -6.67 -5.19
C VAL A 204 -13.50 -8.17 -5.38
N THR A 205 -14.63 -8.55 -5.98
CA THR A 205 -14.96 -9.95 -6.28
C THR A 205 -14.36 -10.40 -7.62
N PRO A 206 -14.26 -11.72 -7.88
CA PRO A 206 -13.84 -12.24 -9.19
C PRO A 206 -14.69 -11.74 -10.36
N THR A 207 -15.96 -11.41 -10.13
CA THR A 207 -16.89 -10.86 -11.13
C THR A 207 -16.82 -9.34 -11.25
N ASN A 208 -15.75 -8.71 -10.76
CA ASN A 208 -15.49 -7.27 -10.80
C ASN A 208 -16.47 -6.41 -9.99
N GLN A 209 -17.28 -7.00 -9.11
CA GLN A 209 -18.11 -6.20 -8.19
C GLN A 209 -17.23 -5.71 -7.04
N ALA A 210 -17.25 -4.40 -6.82
CA ALA A 210 -16.52 -3.75 -5.74
C ALA A 210 -17.48 -3.31 -4.62
N SER A 211 -17.00 -3.44 -3.39
CA SER A 211 -17.65 -2.95 -2.18
C SER A 211 -16.60 -2.35 -1.26
N LYS A 212 -17.00 -1.45 -0.36
CA LYS A 212 -16.08 -0.78 0.56
C LYS A 212 -16.78 -0.41 1.84
N VAL A 213 -15.99 -0.25 2.90
CA VAL A 213 -16.45 0.21 4.21
C VAL A 213 -15.45 1.21 4.77
N SER A 214 -15.94 2.32 5.32
CA SER A 214 -15.09 3.38 5.85
C SER A 214 -14.41 2.94 7.15
N TYR A 215 -13.19 3.41 7.38
CA TYR A 215 -12.46 3.11 8.62
C TYR A 215 -13.14 3.66 9.86
N SER A 216 -13.89 4.76 9.75
CA SER A 216 -14.74 5.30 10.81
C SER A 216 -15.81 4.30 11.31
N VAL A 217 -16.20 3.34 10.48
CA VAL A 217 -17.14 2.26 10.83
C VAL A 217 -16.40 1.02 11.34
N LEU A 218 -15.23 0.70 10.76
CA LEU A 218 -14.46 -0.50 11.10
C LEU A 218 -13.79 -0.47 12.48
N THR A 219 -13.68 0.70 13.10
CA THR A 219 -12.85 0.90 14.30
C THR A 219 -13.68 1.38 15.49
N PRO A 220 -14.70 0.60 15.92
CA PRO A 220 -15.55 1.00 17.02
C PRO A 220 -14.73 1.17 18.31
N GLY A 221 -14.89 2.32 18.97
CA GLY A 221 -14.17 2.66 20.20
C GLY A 221 -12.82 3.35 19.98
N ALA A 222 -12.33 3.46 18.72
CA ALA A 222 -11.25 4.40 18.42
C ALA A 222 -11.75 5.85 18.59
N PRO A 223 -10.87 6.79 19.00
CA PRO A 223 -11.22 8.20 19.10
C PRO A 223 -11.78 8.75 17.79
N LEU A 224 -12.80 9.58 17.91
CA LEU A 224 -13.38 10.31 16.80
C LEU A 224 -12.37 11.34 16.30
N GLY A 225 -12.50 11.73 15.02
CA GLY A 225 -11.56 12.68 14.43
C GLY A 225 -11.52 14.05 15.13
N THR A 226 -12.62 14.43 15.76
CA THR A 226 -12.76 15.69 16.52
C THR A 226 -12.28 15.60 17.96
N ASP A 227 -11.95 14.41 18.47
CA ASP A 227 -11.48 14.26 19.85
C ASP A 227 -10.10 14.90 20.03
N THR A 228 -9.88 15.61 21.13
CA THR A 228 -8.64 16.35 21.44
C THR A 228 -7.78 15.68 22.50
N THR A 229 -8.07 14.41 22.80
CA THR A 229 -7.48 13.63 23.88
C THR A 229 -6.33 12.75 23.41
N CYS A 230 -6.01 12.75 22.12
CA CYS A 230 -4.98 11.90 21.56
C CYS A 230 -3.59 12.35 21.97
N LYS A 231 -2.85 11.47 22.65
CA LYS A 231 -1.52 11.75 23.18
C LYS A 231 -0.45 11.73 22.08
N VAL A 232 0.50 12.65 22.15
CA VAL A 232 1.67 12.72 21.25
C VAL A 232 2.97 12.56 22.04
N GLU A 233 4.10 13.08 21.54
CA GLU A 233 5.36 13.09 22.28
C GLU A 233 5.41 14.17 23.37
N PHE A 234 6.30 13.97 24.33
CA PHE A 234 6.81 15.06 25.16
C PHE A 234 7.63 16.03 24.30
N SER A 235 7.72 17.30 24.70
CA SER A 235 8.61 18.24 24.00
C SER A 235 10.08 17.86 24.18
N SER A 236 10.91 18.04 23.16
CA SER A 236 12.36 17.73 23.22
C SER A 236 13.10 18.60 24.24
N THR A 237 12.51 19.72 24.65
CA THR A 237 13.01 20.57 25.76
C THR A 237 12.88 19.91 27.13
N LEU A 238 12.11 18.83 27.24
CA LEU A 238 11.86 18.07 28.48
C LEU A 238 12.69 16.77 28.56
N LEU A 239 13.73 16.62 27.73
CA LEU A 239 14.60 15.45 27.80
C LEU A 239 15.38 15.41 29.13
N PRO A 240 15.61 14.21 29.71
CA PRO A 240 15.18 12.90 29.22
C PRO A 240 13.68 12.62 29.44
N TRP A 241 13.07 11.88 28.52
CA TRP A 241 11.67 11.47 28.66
C TRP A 241 11.55 10.10 29.38
N PRO A 242 10.51 9.90 30.21
CA PRO A 242 9.56 10.91 30.67
C PRO A 242 10.22 11.86 31.69
N PRO A 243 9.86 13.16 31.71
CA PRO A 243 10.49 14.15 32.59
C PRO A 243 10.21 13.93 34.09
N SER A 244 9.18 13.15 34.41
CA SER A 244 8.91 12.62 35.76
C SER A 244 8.09 11.31 35.67
N PRO A 245 8.03 10.49 36.73
CA PRO A 245 7.26 9.23 36.72
C PRO A 245 5.78 9.40 36.38
N ASP A 246 5.18 10.54 36.74
CA ASP A 246 3.75 10.83 36.55
C ASP A 246 3.50 11.79 35.37
N ALA A 247 4.52 12.08 34.56
CA ALA A 247 4.38 12.98 33.43
C ALA A 247 3.41 12.40 32.39
N VAL A 248 2.49 13.23 31.90
CA VAL A 248 1.58 12.90 30.80
C VAL A 248 1.99 13.71 29.57
N PRO A 249 2.13 13.10 28.39
CA PRO A 249 2.45 13.84 27.18
C PRO A 249 1.31 14.78 26.80
N THR A 250 1.64 15.79 25.98
CA THR A 250 0.62 16.68 25.43
C THR A 250 -0.37 15.91 24.57
N THR A 251 -1.55 16.49 24.39
CA THR A 251 -2.58 15.95 23.50
C THR A 251 -2.78 16.85 22.29
N THR A 252 -3.34 16.26 21.24
CA THR A 252 -3.74 16.91 20.00
C THR A 252 -5.09 16.40 19.54
N GLN A 253 -5.67 17.05 18.53
CA GLN A 253 -6.82 16.49 17.82
C GLN A 253 -6.42 15.17 17.15
N CYS A 254 -7.24 14.13 17.30
CA CYS A 254 -6.94 12.79 16.80
C CYS A 254 -6.90 12.70 15.27
N GLY A 255 -7.83 13.39 14.60
CA GLY A 255 -8.10 13.19 13.18
C GLY A 255 -8.77 11.85 12.91
N SER A 256 -9.53 11.79 11.81
CA SER A 256 -10.33 10.63 11.44
C SER A 256 -9.45 9.40 11.23
N GLN A 257 -10.02 8.22 11.55
CA GLN A 257 -9.32 6.96 11.40
C GLN A 257 -9.05 6.67 9.92
N ARG A 258 -7.81 6.28 9.64
CA ARG A 258 -7.34 5.93 8.30
C ARG A 258 -6.44 4.71 8.30
N PRO A 259 -6.27 4.01 7.18
CA PRO A 259 -5.32 2.91 7.09
C PRO A 259 -3.89 3.39 7.37
N GLY A 260 -3.07 2.50 7.92
CA GLY A 260 -1.63 2.61 7.80
C GLY A 260 -1.23 2.59 6.33
N ILE A 261 -0.39 3.53 5.91
CA ILE A 261 0.18 3.53 4.56
C ILE A 261 1.10 2.31 4.45
N ASN A 262 1.04 1.62 3.31
CA ASN A 262 1.78 0.39 3.01
C ASN A 262 1.36 -0.85 3.81
N VAL A 263 0.23 -0.82 4.53
CA VAL A 263 -0.25 -1.97 5.31
C VAL A 263 -1.20 -2.83 4.48
N ALA A 264 -0.74 -4.02 4.08
CA ALA A 264 -1.55 -5.00 3.37
C ALA A 264 -2.65 -5.59 4.29
N PRO A 265 -3.92 -5.70 3.83
CA PRO A 265 -4.94 -6.42 4.57
C PRO A 265 -4.59 -7.92 4.72
N ALA A 266 -4.50 -8.41 5.95
CA ALA A 266 -4.28 -9.84 6.21
C ALA A 266 -5.62 -10.59 6.25
N ILE A 267 -5.69 -11.76 5.61
CA ILE A 267 -6.93 -12.52 5.44
C ILE A 267 -6.77 -13.90 6.08
N ALA A 268 -7.55 -14.17 7.10
CA ALA A 268 -7.58 -15.47 7.76
C ALA A 268 -8.38 -16.52 6.95
N PRO A 269 -8.20 -17.83 7.17
CA PRO A 269 -8.86 -18.89 6.40
C PRO A 269 -10.39 -18.91 6.52
N ASN A 270 -10.90 -18.38 7.64
CA ASN A 270 -12.33 -18.18 7.91
C ASN A 270 -12.90 -16.93 7.21
N GLY A 271 -12.07 -16.15 6.51
CA GLY A 271 -12.45 -14.92 5.82
C GLY A 271 -12.41 -13.66 6.68
N THR A 272 -11.97 -13.73 7.94
CA THR A 272 -11.74 -12.54 8.76
C THR A 272 -10.59 -11.73 8.16
N ILE A 273 -10.78 -10.41 8.07
CA ILE A 273 -9.80 -9.48 7.52
C ILE A 273 -9.24 -8.65 8.67
N TYR A 274 -7.92 -8.57 8.76
CA TYR A 274 -7.20 -7.75 9.73
C TYR A 274 -6.46 -6.64 8.98
N THR A 275 -6.53 -5.42 9.48
CA THR A 275 -5.84 -4.26 8.92
C THR A 275 -5.63 -3.25 10.04
N VAL A 276 -4.67 -2.36 9.88
CA VAL A 276 -4.31 -1.41 10.94
C VAL A 276 -4.81 -0.02 10.58
N SER A 277 -5.48 0.63 11.54
CA SER A 277 -5.87 2.04 11.45
C SER A 277 -5.08 2.92 12.40
N ARG A 278 -5.09 4.22 12.14
CA ARG A 278 -4.65 5.26 13.08
C ARG A 278 -5.35 6.58 12.77
N GLY A 279 -5.42 7.47 13.75
CA GLY A 279 -5.92 8.83 13.55
C GLY A 279 -5.00 9.62 12.62
N GLN A 280 -5.57 10.45 11.75
CA GLN A 280 -4.84 11.21 10.74
C GLN A 280 -3.66 12.00 11.34
N PHE A 281 -3.85 12.64 12.50
CA PHE A 281 -2.86 13.53 13.12
C PHE A 281 -1.99 12.85 14.19
N VAL A 282 -2.15 11.54 14.42
CA VAL A 282 -1.49 10.84 15.52
C VAL A 282 -0.50 9.82 14.99
N THR A 283 0.74 9.83 15.48
CA THR A 283 1.87 9.00 15.00
C THR A 283 2.29 7.88 15.92
N ARG A 284 1.75 7.80 17.15
CA ARG A 284 2.32 6.98 18.23
C ARG A 284 1.58 5.69 18.53
N TYR A 285 0.35 5.52 18.03
CA TYR A 285 -0.43 4.31 18.24
C TYR A 285 -1.41 4.08 17.10
N SER A 286 -1.87 2.84 17.03
CA SER A 286 -2.73 2.31 15.98
C SER A 286 -3.76 1.35 16.57
N TYR A 287 -4.78 1.03 15.79
CA TYR A 287 -5.84 0.07 16.11
C TYR A 287 -5.81 -1.07 15.08
N LEU A 288 -6.24 -2.26 15.46
CA LEU A 288 -6.30 -3.47 14.61
C LEU A 288 -7.73 -3.96 14.50
#